data_AF-A0A1R3KGA7-F1
#
_entry.id   AF-A0A1R3KGA7-F1
#
_cell.length_a   1.000
_cell.length_b   1.000
_cell.length_c   1.000
_cell.angle_alpha   90.00
_cell.angle_beta   90.00
_cell.angle_gamma   90.00
#
_symmetry.space_group_name_H-M   'P 1'
#
loop_
_entity.id
_entity.type
_entity.pdbx_description
1 polymer ?
#
loop_
_entity_poly.entity_id
_entity_poly.type
_entity_poly.pdbx_seq_one_letter_code
_entity_poly.pdbx_strand_id
1 'polypeptide(L)'
;MAAPQPCHQLSSLDNVNEISLHVNDSTTIEKTQFEELSADNNEFDYTERGQWLRAAVLGANDGLVSVASLLMGVGSVKQDIKAMIVAGFAGLVAGACSMAIGEFVSVYTQRDVEIAQRKREKKRKSECGTGNVDEEEKEEELPSPGQAAAASALAFSVGAVLPLLAAAFISDHKVRMAVVAAVATMALMVFGVVGALLGGTPVVKSSARVLVGGWMAMAITFGLTKLIGSDGMQI
;
A
#
# COMPACT_ATOMS: atom_id res chain seq x y z
N MET A 1 26.04 -18.41 -55.89
CA MET A 1 25.03 -18.57 -54.83
C MET A 1 25.77 -18.95 -53.57
N ALA A 2 26.01 -17.97 -52.70
CA ALA A 2 26.83 -18.12 -51.49
C ALA A 2 25.96 -18.52 -50.29
N ALA A 3 26.57 -19.27 -49.37
CA ALA A 3 26.00 -19.87 -48.16
C ALA A 3 25.45 -18.83 -47.14
N PRO A 4 24.56 -19.24 -46.21
CA PRO A 4 24.09 -18.39 -45.13
C PRO A 4 25.20 -18.08 -44.13
N GLN A 5 25.31 -16.82 -43.71
CA GLN A 5 26.28 -16.37 -42.70
C GLN A 5 25.80 -16.70 -41.27
N PRO A 6 26.72 -17.00 -40.33
CA PRO A 6 26.40 -17.30 -38.93
C PRO A 6 26.24 -16.03 -38.08
N CYS A 7 25.37 -16.08 -37.07
CA CYS A 7 25.29 -15.09 -35.99
C CYS A 7 26.61 -15.03 -35.22
N HIS A 8 27.42 -14.02 -35.50
CA HIS A 8 28.60 -13.70 -34.71
C HIS A 8 28.23 -12.81 -33.51
N GLN A 9 28.51 -13.35 -32.32
CA GLN A 9 29.09 -12.69 -31.15
C GLN A 9 29.66 -11.28 -31.42
N LEU A 10 29.16 -10.28 -30.70
CA LEU A 10 29.89 -9.05 -30.38
C LEU A 10 30.02 -8.93 -28.86
N SER A 11 31.01 -9.64 -28.32
CA SER A 11 31.70 -9.27 -27.08
C SER A 11 32.78 -8.24 -27.39
N SER A 12 32.98 -7.26 -26.50
CA SER A 12 34.07 -6.28 -26.46
C SER A 12 34.02 -5.11 -27.43
N LEU A 13 33.35 -4.04 -26.99
CA LEU A 13 33.98 -2.72 -26.96
C LEU A 13 33.96 -2.23 -25.50
N ASP A 14 35.04 -2.54 -24.78
CA ASP A 14 35.37 -1.92 -23.50
C ASP A 14 35.91 -0.49 -23.74
N ASN A 15 35.58 0.40 -22.79
CA ASN A 15 36.17 1.73 -22.55
C ASN A 15 35.96 2.78 -23.65
N VAL A 16 35.39 3.95 -23.39
CA VAL A 16 35.90 5.00 -22.48
C VAL A 16 34.75 5.94 -22.03
N ASN A 17 34.85 6.40 -20.78
CA ASN A 17 34.15 7.48 -20.07
C ASN A 17 33.00 7.14 -19.11
N GLU A 18 33.45 6.80 -17.89
CA GLU A 18 32.89 7.22 -16.61
C GLU A 18 32.09 8.53 -16.66
N ILE A 19 30.82 8.44 -16.27
CA ILE A 19 30.30 9.33 -15.23
C ILE A 19 29.95 8.41 -14.06
N SER A 20 30.91 8.25 -13.16
CA SER A 20 30.73 7.69 -11.83
C SER A 20 29.76 8.58 -11.04
N LEU A 21 28.45 8.33 -11.15
CA LEU A 21 27.54 8.62 -10.05
C LEU A 21 27.56 7.43 -9.11
N HIS A 22 28.43 7.58 -8.12
CA HIS A 22 28.60 6.73 -6.96
C HIS A 22 27.28 6.66 -6.18
N VAL A 23 26.32 5.82 -6.62
CA VAL A 23 25.17 5.42 -5.80
C VAL A 23 25.64 4.27 -4.92
N ASN A 24 26.32 4.67 -3.87
CA ASN A 24 26.70 3.83 -2.75
C ASN A 24 25.41 3.34 -2.06
N ASP A 25 25.24 2.02 -2.00
CA ASP A 25 24.57 1.27 -0.93
C ASP A 25 23.21 1.81 -0.40
N SER A 26 22.09 1.42 -1.04
CA SER A 26 20.73 1.52 -0.47
C SER A 26 19.66 0.67 -1.20
N THR A 27 19.96 0.08 -2.36
CA THR A 27 18.96 -0.69 -3.13
C THR A 27 18.94 -2.19 -2.78
N THR A 28 19.31 -2.50 -1.53
CA THR A 28 18.99 -3.76 -0.83
C THR A 28 17.54 -3.72 -0.29
N ILE A 29 16.84 -2.59 -0.45
CA ILE A 29 15.44 -2.34 -0.07
C ILE A 29 14.45 -2.50 -1.26
N GLU A 30 14.78 -3.22 -2.34
CA GLU A 30 13.74 -3.62 -3.32
C GLU A 30 13.85 -5.07 -3.81
N LYS A 31 14.87 -5.81 -3.33
CA LYS A 31 15.13 -7.20 -3.76
C LYS A 31 14.91 -8.24 -2.66
N THR A 32 14.31 -7.87 -1.53
CA THR A 32 14.04 -8.79 -0.40
C THR A 32 12.53 -9.10 -0.24
N GLN A 33 11.71 -8.78 -1.24
CA GLN A 33 10.28 -9.11 -1.25
C GLN A 33 9.90 -10.10 -2.36
N PHE A 34 10.89 -10.57 -3.12
CA PHE A 34 10.74 -11.53 -4.21
C PHE A 34 11.70 -12.69 -3.91
N GLU A 35 11.13 -13.90 -3.80
CA GLU A 35 11.80 -15.20 -3.52
C GLU A 35 12.37 -15.34 -2.09
N GLU A 36 12.03 -16.31 -1.24
CA GLU A 36 11.56 -17.70 -1.41
C GLU A 36 11.11 -18.24 -0.03
N LEU A 37 10.04 -19.05 0.04
CA LEU A 37 10.12 -20.45 0.50
C LEU A 37 8.69 -21.05 0.55
N SER A 38 8.22 -21.64 -0.52
CA SER A 38 7.13 -22.63 -0.46
C SER A 38 7.30 -23.65 -1.58
N ALA A 39 8.42 -24.37 -1.52
CA ALA A 39 8.44 -25.74 -1.99
C ALA A 39 7.72 -26.59 -0.94
N ASP A 40 6.39 -26.75 -1.08
CA ASP A 40 5.72 -28.00 -0.74
C ASP A 40 4.39 -28.11 -1.51
N ASN A 41 4.10 -29.33 -1.95
CA ASN A 41 3.13 -29.66 -2.98
C ASN A 41 1.68 -29.39 -2.53
N ASN A 42 1.06 -28.31 -3.02
CA ASN A 42 -0.40 -28.19 -3.25
C ASN A 42 -0.70 -26.92 -4.08
N GLU A 43 -0.85 -27.08 -5.39
CA GLU A 43 -1.24 -26.05 -6.37
C GLU A 43 -2.74 -25.70 -6.18
N PHE A 44 -3.05 -24.82 -5.22
CA PHE A 44 -4.38 -24.22 -5.01
C PHE A 44 -4.28 -22.70 -4.83
N ASP A 45 -4.53 -21.93 -5.90
CA ASP A 45 -5.01 -20.53 -5.91
C ASP A 45 -4.60 -19.60 -4.72
N TYR A 46 -3.30 -19.29 -4.63
CA TYR A 46 -2.74 -18.37 -3.62
C TYR A 46 -2.53 -16.93 -4.16
N THR A 47 -2.41 -16.75 -5.48
CA THR A 47 -2.02 -15.47 -6.11
C THR A 47 -3.14 -14.44 -6.05
N GLU A 48 -4.37 -14.80 -6.43
CA GLU A 48 -5.52 -13.88 -6.31
C GLU A 48 -5.79 -13.52 -4.84
N ARG A 49 -5.60 -14.49 -3.92
CA ARG A 49 -5.85 -14.28 -2.49
C ARG A 49 -4.89 -13.31 -1.82
N GLY A 50 -3.62 -13.34 -2.22
CA GLY A 50 -2.61 -12.42 -1.71
C GLY A 50 -2.90 -10.96 -2.07
N GLN A 51 -3.44 -10.71 -3.27
CA GLN A 51 -3.63 -9.35 -3.78
C GLN A 51 -4.75 -8.60 -3.07
N TRP A 52 -5.92 -9.22 -2.86
CA TRP A 52 -6.99 -8.58 -2.10
C TRP A 52 -6.67 -8.50 -0.60
N LEU A 53 -5.91 -9.45 -0.05
CA LEU A 53 -5.47 -9.41 1.35
C LEU A 53 -4.50 -8.24 1.59
N ARG A 54 -3.53 -8.02 0.70
CA ARG A 54 -2.63 -6.86 0.75
C ARG A 54 -3.42 -5.56 0.70
N ALA A 55 -4.35 -5.46 -0.24
CA ALA A 55 -5.21 -4.29 -0.42
C ALA A 55 -6.05 -4.01 0.85
N ALA A 56 -6.57 -5.06 1.49
CA ALA A 56 -7.31 -4.95 2.74
C ALA A 56 -6.43 -4.48 3.91
N VAL A 57 -5.24 -5.05 4.12
CA VAL A 57 -4.34 -4.65 5.21
C VAL A 57 -3.90 -3.19 5.06
N LEU A 58 -3.54 -2.77 3.85
CA LEU A 58 -3.19 -1.38 3.56
C LEU A 58 -4.38 -0.46 3.81
N GLY A 59 -5.57 -0.83 3.32
CA GLY A 59 -6.80 -0.08 3.53
C GLY A 59 -7.10 0.13 5.00
N ALA A 60 -7.08 -0.93 5.82
CA ALA A 60 -7.35 -0.85 7.26
C ALA A 60 -6.37 0.07 8.01
N ASN A 61 -5.07 -0.06 7.72
CA ASN A 61 -4.06 0.78 8.36
C ASN A 61 -4.21 2.25 7.95
N ASP A 62 -4.42 2.52 6.66
CA ASP A 62 -4.64 3.87 6.15
C ASP A 62 -5.91 4.48 6.73
N GLY A 63 -7.01 3.73 6.81
CA GLY A 63 -8.27 4.17 7.41
C GLY A 63 -8.09 4.58 8.87
N LEU A 64 -7.38 3.76 9.64
CA LEU A 64 -7.08 4.06 11.04
C LEU A 64 -6.22 5.32 11.17
N VAL A 65 -5.06 5.36 10.51
CA VAL A 65 -4.09 6.47 10.67
C VAL A 65 -4.65 7.78 10.12
N SER A 66 -5.27 7.76 8.93
CA SER A 66 -5.77 8.96 8.28
C SER A 66 -6.92 9.60 9.06
N VAL A 67 -7.94 8.83 9.45
CA VAL A 67 -9.10 9.36 10.19
C VAL A 67 -8.68 9.76 11.59
N ALA A 68 -7.85 8.99 12.28
CA ALA A 68 -7.38 9.37 13.60
C ALA A 68 -6.49 10.63 13.56
N SER A 69 -5.62 10.79 12.56
CA SER A 69 -4.82 12.02 12.38
C SER A 69 -5.71 13.22 12.05
N LEU A 70 -6.71 13.04 11.19
CA LEU A 70 -7.70 14.08 10.88
C LEU A 70 -8.47 14.51 12.14
N LEU A 71 -8.91 13.56 12.95
CA LEU A 71 -9.60 13.82 14.21
C LEU A 71 -8.70 14.55 15.22
N MET A 72 -7.41 14.22 15.28
CA MET A 72 -6.42 14.97 16.08
C MET A 72 -6.24 16.40 15.58
N GLY A 73 -6.12 16.60 14.26
CA GLY A 73 -5.98 17.92 13.66
C GLY A 73 -7.21 18.81 13.89
N VAL A 74 -8.40 18.31 13.58
CA VAL A 74 -9.65 19.06 13.80
C VAL A 74 -9.86 19.33 15.30
N GLY A 75 -9.58 18.34 16.14
CA GLY A 75 -9.64 18.48 17.59
C GLY A 75 -8.64 19.50 18.16
N SER A 76 -7.51 19.74 17.49
CA SER A 76 -6.51 20.71 17.97
C SER A 76 -6.99 22.17 17.87
N VAL A 77 -7.97 22.44 17.00
CA VAL A 77 -8.47 23.80 16.71
C VAL A 77 -9.93 24.02 17.09
N LYS A 78 -10.74 22.96 17.15
CA LYS A 78 -12.16 23.04 17.52
C LYS A 78 -12.46 22.09 18.68
N GLN A 79 -13.09 22.64 19.72
CA GLN A 79 -13.52 21.83 20.88
C GLN A 79 -14.88 21.14 20.66
N ASP A 80 -15.60 21.49 19.59
CA ASP A 80 -16.91 20.94 19.29
C ASP A 80 -16.81 19.49 18.79
N ILE A 81 -17.58 18.60 19.44
CA ILE A 81 -17.70 17.19 19.07
C ILE A 81 -18.33 17.03 17.68
N LYS A 82 -19.30 17.89 17.32
CA LYS A 82 -20.01 17.81 16.04
C LYS A 82 -19.06 18.08 14.87
N ALA A 83 -18.19 19.08 15.01
CA ALA A 83 -17.19 19.40 13.99
C ALA A 83 -16.23 18.21 13.76
N MET A 84 -15.81 17.55 14.84
CA MET A 84 -14.95 16.37 14.78
C MET A 84 -15.63 15.19 14.07
N ILE A 85 -16.87 14.86 14.45
CA ILE A 85 -17.60 13.72 13.87
C ILE A 85 -17.91 13.96 12.39
N VAL A 86 -18.37 15.16 12.03
CA VAL A 86 -18.65 15.50 10.63
C VAL A 86 -17.39 15.44 9.78
N ALA A 87 -16.28 15.99 10.27
CA ALA A 87 -15.00 15.92 9.56
C ALA A 87 -14.48 14.47 9.45
N GLY A 88 -14.56 13.69 10.53
CA GLY A 88 -14.13 12.30 10.53
C GLY A 88 -14.97 11.42 9.60
N PHE A 89 -16.30 11.62 9.57
CA PHE A 89 -17.18 10.89 8.65
C PHE A 89 -16.94 11.29 7.19
N ALA A 90 -16.77 12.59 6.91
CA ALA A 90 -16.41 13.06 5.58
C ALA A 90 -15.06 12.49 5.13
N GLY A 91 -14.07 12.47 6.02
CA GLY A 91 -12.76 11.86 5.78
C GLY A 91 -12.83 10.35 5.56
N LEU A 92 -13.70 9.64 6.29
CA LEU A 92 -13.96 8.22 6.09
C LEU A 92 -14.48 7.95 4.68
N VAL A 93 -15.55 8.63 4.28
CA VAL A 93 -16.19 8.42 2.96
C VAL A 93 -15.24 8.81 1.83
N ALA A 94 -14.61 9.98 1.94
CA ALA A 94 -13.66 10.45 0.93
C ALA A 94 -12.46 9.51 0.82
N GLY A 95 -11.91 9.06 1.95
CA GLY A 95 -10.78 8.14 2.01
C GLY A 95 -11.11 6.76 1.45
N ALA A 96 -12.26 6.18 1.82
CA ALA A 96 -12.69 4.88 1.31
C ALA A 96 -12.88 4.89 -0.22
N CYS A 97 -13.53 5.94 -0.76
CA CYS A 97 -13.68 6.12 -2.21
C CYS A 97 -12.32 6.30 -2.91
N SER A 98 -11.43 7.12 -2.35
CA SER A 98 -10.09 7.33 -2.90
C SER A 98 -9.27 6.04 -2.90
N MET A 99 -9.38 5.22 -1.85
CA MET A 99 -8.69 3.94 -1.72
C MET A 99 -9.21 2.93 -2.75
N ALA A 100 -10.53 2.82 -2.92
CA ALA A 100 -11.14 1.96 -3.95
C ALA A 100 -10.63 2.33 -5.34
N ILE A 101 -10.66 3.62 -5.68
CA ILE A 101 -10.22 4.11 -6.99
C ILE A 101 -8.72 3.86 -7.17
N GLY A 102 -7.90 4.16 -6.16
CA GLY A 102 -6.46 3.95 -6.21
C GLY A 102 -6.07 2.49 -6.43
N GLU A 103 -6.72 1.56 -5.72
CA GLU A 103 -6.49 0.13 -5.88
C GLU A 103 -6.99 -0.37 -7.23
N PHE A 104 -8.18 0.06 -7.69
CA PHE A 104 -8.71 -0.31 -9.00
C PHE A 104 -7.77 0.09 -10.13
N VAL A 105 -7.29 1.35 -10.12
CA VAL A 105 -6.35 1.85 -11.12
C VAL A 105 -5.00 1.14 -11.01
N SER A 106 -4.53 0.86 -9.81
CA SER A 106 -3.27 0.13 -9.60
C SER A 106 -3.32 -1.29 -10.16
N VAL A 107 -4.38 -2.06 -9.89
CA VAL A 107 -4.54 -3.42 -10.43
C VAL A 107 -4.72 -3.39 -11.95
N TYR A 108 -5.48 -2.42 -12.47
CA TYR A 108 -5.69 -2.28 -13.90
C TYR A 108 -4.38 -1.96 -14.64
N THR A 109 -3.56 -1.05 -14.12
CA THR A 109 -2.26 -0.71 -14.73
C THR A 109 -1.27 -1.86 -14.66
N GLN A 110 -1.25 -2.63 -13.57
CA GLN A 110 -0.42 -3.85 -13.47
C GLN A 110 -0.80 -4.87 -14.56
N ARG A 111 -2.10 -5.09 -14.74
CA ARG A 111 -2.64 -5.96 -15.79
C ARG A 111 -2.23 -5.49 -17.19
N ASP A 112 -2.31 -4.18 -17.46
CA ASP A 112 -1.94 -3.62 -18.77
C ASP A 112 -0.45 -3.82 -19.09
N VAL A 113 0.43 -3.65 -18.10
CA VAL A 113 1.88 -3.88 -18.24
C VAL A 113 2.17 -5.34 -18.54
N GLU A 114 1.52 -6.25 -17.82
CA GLU A 114 1.70 -7.69 -17.99
C GLU A 114 1.27 -8.16 -19.40
N ILE A 115 0.11 -7.70 -19.88
CA ILE A 115 -0.38 -8.00 -21.23
C ILE A 115 0.59 -7.47 -22.29
N ALA A 116 1.12 -6.24 -22.10
CA ALA A 116 2.07 -5.64 -23.01
C ALA A 116 3.40 -6.42 -23.06
N GLN A 117 3.87 -6.92 -21.91
CA GLN A 117 5.07 -7.75 -21.83
C GLN A 117 4.87 -9.11 -22.50
N ARG A 118 3.74 -9.79 -22.21
CA ARG A 118 3.38 -11.09 -22.81
C ARG A 118 3.31 -11.01 -24.33
N LYS A 119 2.72 -9.94 -24.89
CA LYS A 119 2.63 -9.74 -26.35
C LYS A 119 4.00 -9.54 -27.00
N ARG A 120 4.92 -8.82 -26.34
CA ARG A 120 6.30 -8.63 -26.82
C ARG A 120 7.10 -9.92 -26.78
N GLU A 121 6.89 -10.74 -25.74
CA GLU A 121 7.56 -12.03 -25.61
C GLU A 121 7.06 -13.05 -26.65
N LYS A 122 5.74 -13.19 -26.84
CA LYS A 122 5.16 -14.03 -27.90
C LYS A 122 5.69 -13.66 -29.28
N LYS A 123 5.76 -12.35 -29.60
CA LYS A 123 6.32 -11.87 -30.88
C LYS A 123 7.80 -12.25 -31.04
N ARG A 124 8.61 -12.07 -29.99
CA ARG A 124 10.04 -12.46 -29.98
C ARG A 124 10.24 -13.97 -30.18
N LYS A 125 9.43 -14.81 -29.53
CA LYS A 125 9.46 -16.27 -29.70
C LYS A 125 9.07 -16.69 -31.13
N SER A 126 8.09 -16.03 -31.74
CA SER A 126 7.66 -16.32 -33.12
C SER A 126 8.69 -15.94 -34.20
N GLU A 127 9.50 -14.91 -33.97
CA GLU A 127 10.52 -14.45 -34.94
C GLU A 127 11.82 -15.28 -34.89
N CYS A 128 12.11 -15.95 -33.76
CA CYS A 128 13.34 -16.75 -33.58
C CYS A 128 13.21 -18.22 -34.03
N GLY A 129 12.02 -18.68 -34.43
CA GLY A 129 11.82 -19.92 -35.17
C GLY A 129 12.49 -21.17 -34.57
N THR A 130 12.08 -21.60 -33.39
CA THR A 130 12.33 -22.98 -32.92
C THR A 130 11.13 -23.47 -32.13
N GLY A 131 10.46 -24.48 -32.67
CA GLY A 131 9.79 -25.54 -31.92
C GLY A 131 8.42 -25.21 -31.34
N ASN A 132 7.44 -26.03 -31.74
CA ASN A 132 6.17 -26.21 -31.05
C ASN A 132 6.38 -26.24 -29.53
N VAL A 133 5.70 -25.32 -28.84
CA VAL A 133 5.16 -25.61 -27.53
C VAL A 133 3.70 -25.27 -27.68
N ASP A 134 2.86 -26.29 -27.51
CA ASP A 134 1.47 -26.10 -27.12
C ASP A 134 1.52 -25.28 -25.82
N GLU A 135 1.60 -23.94 -25.94
CA GLU A 135 1.47 -23.06 -24.79
C GLU A 135 -0.02 -23.12 -24.46
N GLU A 136 -0.36 -24.08 -23.60
CA GLU A 136 -1.58 -24.03 -22.80
C GLU A 136 -1.73 -22.58 -22.35
N GLU A 137 -2.73 -21.90 -22.91
CA GLU A 137 -3.25 -20.67 -22.35
C GLU A 137 -3.78 -21.05 -20.96
N LYS A 138 -2.88 -21.05 -19.95
CA LYS A 138 -3.28 -20.52 -18.66
C LYS A 138 -3.62 -19.06 -18.96
N GLU A 139 -4.90 -18.84 -19.31
CA GLU A 139 -5.61 -17.64 -18.90
C GLU A 139 -5.33 -17.56 -17.40
N GLU A 140 -4.22 -16.93 -17.03
CA GLU A 140 -3.99 -16.49 -15.67
C GLU A 140 -5.17 -15.60 -15.38
N GLU A 141 -6.08 -16.14 -14.59
CA GLU A 141 -7.30 -15.50 -14.12
C GLU A 141 -6.86 -14.19 -13.47
N LEU A 142 -6.94 -13.15 -14.28
CA LEU A 142 -6.33 -11.89 -13.96
C LEU A 142 -7.02 -11.37 -12.69
N PRO A 143 -6.28 -10.94 -11.65
CA PRO A 143 -6.86 -10.48 -10.39
C PRO A 143 -8.03 -9.56 -10.61
N SER A 144 -9.19 -9.93 -10.09
CA SER A 144 -10.39 -9.15 -10.30
C SER A 144 -10.25 -7.74 -9.66
N PRO A 145 -10.12 -6.67 -10.47
CA PRO A 145 -9.76 -5.34 -9.96
C PRO A 145 -10.84 -4.75 -9.05
N GLY A 146 -12.10 -5.14 -9.28
CA GLY A 146 -13.22 -4.75 -8.43
C GLY A 146 -13.16 -5.38 -7.04
N GLN A 147 -12.70 -6.62 -6.89
CA GLN A 147 -12.65 -7.28 -5.59
C GLN A 147 -11.56 -6.70 -4.70
N ALA A 148 -10.37 -6.44 -5.25
CA ALA A 148 -9.29 -5.79 -4.51
C ALA A 148 -9.67 -4.37 -4.06
N ALA A 149 -10.31 -3.60 -4.94
CA ALA A 149 -10.82 -2.26 -4.62
C ALA A 149 -11.92 -2.26 -3.55
N ALA A 150 -12.85 -3.22 -3.61
CA ALA A 150 -13.89 -3.36 -2.59
C ALA A 150 -13.29 -3.79 -1.25
N ALA A 151 -12.35 -4.73 -1.25
CA ALA A 151 -11.66 -5.19 -0.04
C ALA A 151 -10.89 -4.06 0.65
N SER A 152 -10.15 -3.23 -0.11
CA SER A 152 -9.43 -2.09 0.45
C SER A 152 -10.36 -1.02 1.03
N ALA A 153 -11.45 -0.68 0.35
CA ALA A 153 -12.40 0.33 0.84
C ALA A 153 -13.20 -0.12 2.07
N LEU A 154 -13.59 -1.40 2.13
CA LEU A 154 -14.25 -1.97 3.30
C LEU A 154 -13.27 -2.02 4.47
N ALA A 155 -12.05 -2.48 4.25
CA ALA A 155 -11.03 -2.51 5.28
C ALA A 155 -10.67 -1.10 5.78
N PHE A 156 -10.57 -0.11 4.89
CA PHE A 156 -10.42 1.31 5.23
C PHE A 156 -11.54 1.78 6.14
N SER A 157 -12.78 1.49 5.76
CA SER A 157 -13.95 1.87 6.57
C SER A 157 -13.89 1.25 7.96
N VAL A 158 -13.52 -0.02 8.08
CA VAL A 158 -13.33 -0.70 9.37
C VAL A 158 -12.25 -0.02 10.20
N GLY A 159 -11.08 0.28 9.61
CA GLY A 159 -9.99 0.98 10.29
C GLY A 159 -10.38 2.39 10.76
N ALA A 160 -11.15 3.11 9.93
CA ALA A 160 -11.61 4.47 10.20
C ALA A 160 -12.72 4.56 11.26
N VAL A 161 -13.56 3.54 11.40
CA VAL A 161 -14.65 3.50 12.37
C VAL A 161 -14.13 3.51 13.81
N LEU A 162 -13.02 2.82 14.09
CA LEU A 162 -12.43 2.72 15.44
C LEU A 162 -12.16 4.10 16.09
N PRO A 163 -11.35 4.99 15.49
CA PRO A 163 -11.08 6.30 16.06
C PRO A 163 -12.31 7.22 16.01
N LEU A 164 -13.22 7.03 15.05
CA LEU A 164 -14.45 7.80 14.95
C LEU A 164 -15.42 7.48 16.10
N LEU A 165 -15.57 6.20 16.46
CA LEU A 165 -16.35 5.78 17.63
C LEU A 165 -15.71 6.31 18.92
N ALA A 166 -14.38 6.22 19.04
CA ALA A 166 -13.65 6.79 20.18
C ALA A 166 -13.90 8.31 20.34
N ALA A 167 -14.04 9.03 19.23
CA ALA A 167 -14.39 10.45 19.26
C ALA A 167 -15.86 10.71 19.64
N ALA A 168 -16.78 9.84 19.23
CA ALA A 168 -18.22 10.07 19.39
C ALA A 168 -18.74 9.87 20.81
N PHE A 169 -18.14 8.97 21.60
CA PHE A 169 -18.65 8.61 22.93
C PHE A 169 -18.22 9.54 24.07
N ILE A 170 -17.27 10.46 23.86
CA ILE A 170 -16.63 11.22 24.95
C ILE A 170 -16.97 12.72 24.84
N SER A 171 -17.62 13.27 25.87
CA SER A 171 -18.03 14.67 25.91
C SER A 171 -16.89 15.64 26.27
N ASP A 172 -16.03 15.27 27.23
CA ASP A 172 -14.92 16.13 27.64
C ASP A 172 -13.84 16.20 26.56
N HIS A 173 -13.47 17.41 26.16
CA HIS A 173 -12.53 17.65 25.07
C HIS A 173 -11.14 17.05 25.31
N LYS A 174 -10.58 17.22 26.52
CA LYS A 174 -9.23 16.72 26.83
C LYS A 174 -9.23 15.20 26.88
N VAL A 175 -10.26 14.63 27.50
CA VAL A 175 -10.41 13.17 27.58
C VAL A 175 -10.65 12.58 26.20
N ARG A 176 -11.44 13.23 25.33
CA ARG A 176 -11.71 12.76 23.97
C ARG A 176 -10.44 12.63 23.15
N MET A 177 -9.59 13.66 23.16
CA MET A 177 -8.29 13.62 22.48
C MET A 177 -7.41 12.49 23.00
N ALA A 178 -7.31 12.34 24.33
CA ALA A 178 -6.54 11.25 24.93
C ALA A 178 -7.09 9.87 24.53
N VAL A 179 -8.41 9.69 24.53
CA VAL A 179 -9.07 8.43 24.18
C VAL A 179 -8.88 8.09 22.71
N VAL A 180 -9.03 9.04 21.78
CA VAL A 180 -8.79 8.78 20.35
C VAL A 180 -7.33 8.37 20.11
N ALA A 181 -6.37 9.05 20.76
CA ALA A 181 -4.95 8.69 20.64
C ALA A 181 -4.65 7.31 21.23
N ALA A 182 -5.24 6.99 22.39
CA ALA A 182 -5.07 5.69 23.04
C ALA A 182 -5.67 4.55 22.20
N VAL A 183 -6.90 4.71 21.71
CA VAL A 183 -7.58 3.73 20.85
C VAL A 183 -6.80 3.53 19.55
N ALA A 184 -6.32 4.61 18.92
CA ALA A 184 -5.52 4.48 17.72
C ALA A 184 -4.18 3.78 17.97
N THR A 185 -3.52 4.06 19.10
CA THR A 185 -2.27 3.38 19.48
C THR A 185 -2.49 1.88 19.70
N MET A 186 -3.56 1.51 20.42
CA MET A 186 -3.92 0.11 20.62
C MET A 186 -4.25 -0.57 19.29
N ALA A 187 -5.01 0.08 18.42
CA ALA A 187 -5.37 -0.45 17.11
C ALA A 187 -4.14 -0.60 16.19
N LEU A 188 -3.21 0.35 16.19
CA LEU A 188 -1.94 0.26 15.46
C LEU A 188 -1.06 -0.88 15.96
N MET A 189 -1.03 -1.12 17.28
CA MET A 189 -0.33 -2.26 17.84
C MET A 189 -0.94 -3.57 17.33
N VAL A 190 -2.27 -3.69 17.37
CA VAL A 190 -2.99 -4.87 16.86
C VAL A 190 -2.74 -5.06 15.37
N PHE A 191 -2.87 -4.03 14.55
CA PHE A 191 -2.59 -4.11 13.11
C PHE A 191 -1.12 -4.41 12.81
N GLY A 192 -0.19 -3.90 13.61
CA GLY A 192 1.23 -4.22 13.48
C GLY A 192 1.53 -5.70 13.75
N VAL A 193 0.88 -6.27 14.78
CA VAL A 193 0.98 -7.70 15.10
C VAL A 193 0.31 -8.55 14.03
N VAL A 194 -0.94 -8.23 13.65
CA VAL A 194 -1.67 -8.95 12.60
C VAL A 194 -0.92 -8.87 11.27
N GLY A 195 -0.43 -7.71 10.88
CA GLY A 195 0.38 -7.53 9.68
C GLY A 195 1.69 -8.32 9.71
N ALA A 196 2.31 -8.45 10.87
CA ALA A 196 3.51 -9.29 11.04
C ALA A 196 3.20 -10.78 10.88
N LEU A 197 2.09 -11.24 11.47
CA LEU A 197 1.62 -12.62 11.37
C LEU A 197 1.24 -12.99 9.93
N LEU A 198 0.55 -12.10 9.23
CA LEU A 198 0.18 -12.29 7.82
C LEU A 198 1.38 -12.17 6.88
N GLY A 199 2.35 -11.31 7.21
CA GLY A 199 3.52 -11.05 6.38
C GLY A 199 4.75 -11.92 6.67
N GLY A 200 4.68 -12.84 7.64
CA GLY A 200 5.82 -13.69 8.02
C GLY A 200 7.03 -12.93 8.57
N THR A 201 6.84 -11.70 9.07
CA THR A 201 7.94 -10.84 9.56
C THR A 201 7.99 -10.81 11.09
N PRO A 202 9.16 -10.52 11.71
CA PRO A 202 9.24 -10.43 13.17
C PRO A 202 8.33 -9.33 13.73
N VAL A 203 7.41 -9.73 14.62
CA VAL A 203 6.34 -8.89 15.21
C VAL A 203 6.85 -7.55 15.74
N VAL A 204 8.00 -7.53 16.40
CA VAL A 204 8.56 -6.30 17.00
C VAL A 204 8.93 -5.27 15.94
N LYS A 205 9.53 -5.69 14.82
CA LYS A 205 9.96 -4.76 13.76
C LYS A 205 8.76 -4.18 12.99
N SER A 206 7.78 -5.04 12.70
CA SER A 206 6.53 -4.63 12.03
C SER A 206 5.73 -3.65 12.89
N SER A 207 5.44 -4.02 14.15
CA SER A 207 4.69 -3.18 15.07
C SER A 207 5.38 -1.85 15.34
N ALA A 208 6.72 -1.84 15.47
CA ALA A 208 7.47 -0.61 15.66
C ALA A 208 7.31 0.36 14.48
N ARG A 209 7.40 -0.12 13.23
CA ARG A 209 7.23 0.74 12.05
C ARG A 209 5.83 1.33 11.98
N VAL A 210 4.80 0.53 12.20
CA VAL A 210 3.40 0.97 12.14
C VAL A 210 3.09 1.99 13.25
N LEU A 211 3.55 1.73 14.47
CA LEU A 211 3.37 2.66 15.60
C LEU A 211 4.10 3.98 15.39
N VAL A 212 5.39 3.92 15.02
CA VAL A 212 6.19 5.12 14.79
C VAL A 212 5.63 5.94 13.63
N GLY A 213 5.27 5.30 12.53
CA GLY A 213 4.64 5.96 11.38
C GLY A 213 3.31 6.62 11.75
N GLY A 214 2.44 5.90 12.46
CA GLY A 214 1.13 6.42 12.88
C GLY A 214 1.23 7.59 13.86
N TRP A 215 2.09 7.49 14.88
CA TRP A 215 2.33 8.60 15.81
C TRP A 215 2.96 9.80 15.12
N MET A 216 3.89 9.58 14.19
CA MET A 216 4.50 10.67 13.43
C MET A 216 3.44 11.40 12.59
N ALA A 217 2.57 10.67 11.89
CA ALA A 217 1.47 11.26 11.12
C ALA A 217 0.54 12.10 12.01
N MET A 218 0.11 11.55 13.15
CA MET A 218 -0.75 12.26 14.10
C MET A 218 -0.09 13.52 14.66
N ALA A 219 1.18 13.44 15.05
CA ALA A 219 1.92 14.57 15.60
C ALA A 219 2.08 15.70 14.58
N ILE A 220 2.39 15.35 13.32
CA ILE A 220 2.50 16.32 12.23
C ILE A 220 1.14 16.98 11.96
N THR A 221 0.08 16.19 11.79
CA THR A 221 -1.26 16.74 11.52
C THR A 221 -1.74 17.63 12.67
N PHE A 222 -1.62 17.18 13.92
CA PHE A 222 -1.96 17.99 15.09
C PHE A 222 -1.13 19.27 15.16
N GLY A 223 0.18 19.18 14.95
CA GLY A 223 1.09 20.32 15.01
C GLY A 223 0.79 21.37 13.94
N LEU A 224 0.64 20.96 12.69
CA LEU A 224 0.34 21.84 11.57
C LEU A 224 -1.03 22.52 11.73
N THR A 225 -2.07 21.75 12.07
CA THR A 225 -3.41 22.32 12.24
C THR A 225 -3.45 23.26 13.44
N LYS A 226 -2.73 22.95 14.54
CA LYS A 226 -2.61 23.84 15.69
C LYS A 226 -1.89 25.15 15.37
N LEU A 227 -0.82 25.13 14.57
CA LEU A 227 -0.13 26.35 14.13
C LEU A 227 -1.07 27.25 13.30
N ILE A 228 -1.74 26.66 12.30
CA ILE A 228 -2.69 27.38 11.45
C ILE A 228 -3.84 27.96 12.27
N GLY A 229 -4.38 27.22 13.23
CA GLY A 229 -5.46 27.70 14.10
C GLY A 229 -5.02 28.76 15.12
N SER A 230 -3.74 28.79 15.50
CA SER A 230 -3.19 29.79 16.43
C SER A 230 -2.96 31.15 15.76
N ASP A 231 -2.55 31.15 14.48
CA ASP A 231 -2.24 32.37 13.73
C ASP A 231 -3.44 32.88 12.89
N GLY A 232 -4.36 31.99 12.50
CA GLY A 232 -5.47 32.31 11.59
C GLY A 232 -6.77 32.82 12.23
N MET A 233 -6.89 32.89 13.56
CA MET A 233 -8.10 33.35 14.28
C MET A 233 -7.92 34.67 15.05
N GLN A 234 -7.01 35.54 14.61
CA GLN A 234 -6.94 36.94 15.07
C GLN A 234 -7.72 37.92 14.16
N ILE A 235 -8.76 37.45 13.44
CA ILE A 235 -9.65 38.30 12.64
C ILE A 235 -11.08 38.13 13.10
#